data_AF-A0A937WRE8-F1
#
_entry.id   AF-A0A937WRE8-F1
#
_cell.length_a   1.000
_cell.length_b   1.000
_cell.length_c   1.000
_cell.angle_alpha   90.00
_cell.angle_beta   90.00
_cell.angle_gamma   90.00
#
_symmetry.space_group_name_H-M   'P 1'
#
loop_
_entity.id
_entity.type
_entity.pdbx_description
1 polymer ?
#
loop_
_entity_poly.entity_id
_entity_poly.type
_entity_poly.pdbx_seq_one_letter_code
_entity_poly.pdbx_strand_id
1 'polypeptide(L)'
;MQKQAFTPTPVKPCSWFDKLTILSEVEGLARRAGFTLIEIIIVVIVVGILATVAIPTYQIIVEKSKEKICETNLNILKSALDIYIMEHDTMPASLSELPEGYIENSYTQFLQQKGTWRIKLAYFILGLEKRNLSYAEPLINILGEGNTRIITCPSDFTPPEAGGFSYAVNNTLANMRYRDYKNLSGDILLIGDCENSTFTNLSELSERHRHIFAREDYSQSISKSGNVEEVSERGRKRKKKHGGKQYGGVQPVNVAY
;
A
#
# COMPACT_ATOMS: atom_id res chain seq x y z
N MET A 1 -45.24 -25.91 30.03
CA MET A 1 -44.02 -25.09 30.18
C MET A 1 -44.19 -23.84 29.33
N GLN A 2 -44.62 -22.73 29.93
CA GLN A 2 -44.90 -21.47 29.25
C GLN A 2 -43.70 -20.52 29.37
N LYS A 3 -43.27 -19.99 28.22
CA LYS A 3 -42.27 -18.92 28.11
C LYS A 3 -42.88 -17.61 28.59
N GLN A 4 -42.23 -16.90 29.52
CA GLN A 4 -42.56 -15.52 29.86
C GLN A 4 -41.61 -14.58 29.12
N ALA A 5 -42.20 -13.68 28.33
CA ALA A 5 -41.50 -12.63 27.60
C ALA A 5 -41.21 -11.44 28.53
N PHE A 6 -39.97 -10.97 28.50
CA PHE A 6 -39.52 -9.78 29.23
C PHE A 6 -39.95 -8.54 28.44
N THR A 7 -40.89 -7.76 28.96
CA THR A 7 -41.29 -6.47 28.39
C THR A 7 -40.54 -5.34 29.12
N PRO A 8 -39.87 -4.41 28.40
CA PRO A 8 -39.21 -3.29 29.04
C PRO A 8 -40.24 -2.27 29.56
N THR A 9 -40.09 -1.86 30.81
CA THR A 9 -40.87 -0.77 31.42
C THR A 9 -40.44 0.60 30.92
N PRO A 10 -41.35 1.57 30.77
CA PRO A 10 -41.01 2.92 30.31
C PRO A 10 -40.17 3.67 31.36
N VAL A 11 -39.02 4.18 30.94
CA VAL A 11 -38.21 5.13 31.73
C VAL A 11 -38.87 6.51 31.70
N LYS A 12 -39.14 7.06 32.88
CA LYS A 12 -39.65 8.43 33.05
C LYS A 12 -38.54 9.46 32.75
N PRO A 13 -38.82 10.56 32.04
CA PRO A 13 -37.83 11.61 31.82
C PRO A 13 -37.51 12.35 33.12
N CYS A 14 -36.22 12.58 33.38
CA CYS A 14 -35.72 13.26 34.58
C CYS A 14 -36.04 14.78 34.53
N SER A 15 -36.64 15.30 35.60
CA SER A 15 -37.22 16.64 35.75
C SER A 15 -36.22 17.71 36.24
N TRP A 16 -35.00 17.72 35.74
CA TRP A 16 -33.91 18.58 36.25
C TRP A 16 -33.51 19.73 35.30
N PHE A 17 -34.26 19.91 34.20
CA PHE A 17 -33.96 20.91 33.16
C PHE A 17 -34.85 22.16 33.23
N ASP A 18 -35.34 22.55 34.42
CA ASP A 18 -36.25 23.69 34.59
C ASP A 18 -35.65 24.88 35.36
N LYS A 19 -34.32 24.99 35.44
CA LYS A 19 -33.68 26.17 36.05
C LYS A 19 -32.54 26.70 35.21
N LEU A 20 -32.86 27.60 34.29
CA LEU A 20 -31.91 28.61 33.78
C LEU A 20 -32.66 29.78 33.14
N THR A 21 -33.37 30.53 34.00
CA THR A 21 -33.97 31.82 33.64
C THR A 21 -33.64 32.85 34.71
N ILE A 22 -32.36 33.16 34.94
CA ILE A 22 -31.97 34.36 35.69
C ILE A 22 -30.66 34.91 35.10
N LEU A 23 -30.66 36.24 34.89
CA LEU A 23 -29.55 37.15 34.58
C LEU A 23 -29.33 37.47 33.08
N SER A 24 -30.31 38.18 32.54
CA SER A 24 -30.03 39.39 31.77
C SER A 24 -29.19 40.36 32.63
N GLU A 25 -27.93 40.60 32.26
CA GLU A 25 -27.21 41.90 32.34
C GLU A 25 -25.74 41.70 31.89
N VAL A 26 -25.52 41.39 30.60
CA VAL A 26 -24.24 41.70 29.94
C VAL A 26 -24.58 42.28 28.57
N GLU A 27 -25.07 43.51 28.54
CA GLU A 27 -25.02 44.32 27.31
C GLU A 27 -23.57 44.80 27.08
N GLY A 28 -22.67 43.84 26.88
CA GLY A 28 -21.33 44.07 26.35
C GLY A 28 -21.39 43.88 24.85
N LEU A 29 -21.73 44.95 24.11
CA LEU A 29 -21.58 45.14 22.66
C LEU A 29 -21.06 43.90 21.90
N ALA A 30 -21.95 42.93 21.66
CA ALA A 30 -21.71 41.91 20.66
C ALA A 30 -21.82 42.61 19.30
N ARG A 31 -20.76 43.32 18.91
CA ARG A 31 -20.56 43.76 17.54
C ARG A 31 -20.67 42.50 16.70
N ARG A 32 -21.82 42.33 16.04
CA ARG A 32 -21.95 41.41 14.91
C ARG A 32 -20.97 41.91 13.87
N ALA A 33 -19.74 41.41 13.93
CA ALA A 33 -18.74 41.61 12.89
C ALA A 33 -19.30 40.88 11.66
N GLY A 34 -19.98 41.63 10.80
CA GLY A 34 -20.36 41.13 9.48
C GLY A 34 -19.08 40.91 8.69
N PHE A 35 -18.90 39.70 8.14
CA PHE A 35 -17.85 39.43 7.17
C PHE A 35 -17.92 40.48 6.06
N THR A 36 -16.82 41.17 5.83
CA THR A 36 -16.78 42.16 4.75
C THR A 36 -16.62 41.45 3.41
N LEU A 37 -17.20 41.99 2.34
CA LEU A 37 -17.08 41.40 1.01
C LEU A 37 -15.60 41.34 0.56
N ILE A 38 -14.81 42.34 0.93
CA ILE A 38 -13.37 42.40 0.66
C ILE A 38 -12.59 41.28 1.36
N GLU A 39 -13.00 40.88 2.57
CA GLU A 39 -12.35 39.82 3.33
C GLU A 39 -12.54 38.45 2.68
N ILE A 40 -13.73 38.18 2.14
CA ILE A 40 -13.97 36.95 1.37
C ILE A 40 -13.21 36.98 0.03
N ILE A 41 -13.12 38.14 -0.64
CA ILE A 41 -12.34 38.27 -1.89
C ILE A 41 -10.86 37.94 -1.66
N ILE A 42 -10.24 38.51 -0.63
CA ILE A 42 -8.83 38.27 -0.33
C ILE A 42 -8.59 36.80 0.02
N VAL A 43 -9.48 36.18 0.79
CA VAL A 43 -9.37 34.76 1.16
C VAL A 43 -9.44 33.86 -0.09
N VAL A 44 -10.39 34.09 -0.99
CA VAL A 44 -10.51 33.29 -2.23
C VAL A 44 -9.29 33.49 -3.14
N ILE A 45 -8.73 34.70 -3.22
CA ILE A 45 -7.50 34.97 -3.97
C ILE A 45 -6.32 34.19 -3.38
N VAL A 46 -6.11 34.26 -2.06
CA VAL A 46 -5.00 33.55 -1.39
C VAL A 46 -5.17 32.03 -1.55
N VAL A 47 -6.37 31.50 -1.35
CA VAL A 47 -6.66 30.07 -1.57
C VAL A 47 -6.44 29.67 -3.02
N GLY A 48 -6.80 30.52 -3.99
CA GLY A 48 -6.55 30.28 -5.41
C GLY A 48 -5.05 30.18 -5.74
N ILE A 49 -4.23 31.06 -5.18
CA ILE A 49 -2.77 31.03 -5.35
C ILE A 49 -2.18 29.76 -4.70
N LEU A 50 -2.63 29.38 -3.50
CA LEU A 50 -2.15 28.16 -2.85
C LEU A 50 -2.57 26.89 -3.61
N ALA A 51 -3.79 26.84 -4.14
CA ALA A 51 -4.31 25.70 -4.87
C ALA A 51 -3.51 25.40 -6.15
N THR A 52 -3.08 26.44 -6.88
CA THR A 52 -2.31 26.26 -8.13
C THR A 52 -0.95 25.60 -7.90
N VAL A 53 -0.29 25.87 -6.77
CA VAL A 53 0.98 25.21 -6.40
C VAL A 53 0.73 23.83 -5.76
N ALA A 54 -0.33 23.68 -4.98
CA ALA A 54 -0.60 22.45 -4.24
C ALA A 54 -0.97 21.26 -5.13
N ILE A 55 -1.81 21.45 -6.15
CA ILE A 55 -2.34 20.36 -7.00
C ILE A 55 -1.23 19.52 -7.69
N PRO A 56 -0.27 20.10 -8.45
CA PRO A 56 0.76 19.30 -9.12
C PRO A 56 1.69 18.60 -8.11
N THR A 57 1.98 19.24 -6.96
CA THR A 57 2.80 18.61 -5.92
C THR A 57 2.11 17.41 -5.29
N TYR A 58 0.79 17.45 -5.11
CA TYR A 58 0.01 16.35 -4.59
C TYR A 58 0.06 15.13 -5.53
N GLN A 59 -0.12 15.34 -6.85
CA GLN A 59 -0.04 14.26 -7.84
C GLN A 59 1.31 13.54 -7.81
N ILE A 60 2.41 14.30 -7.73
CA ILE A 60 3.76 13.75 -7.61
C ILE A 60 3.94 12.90 -6.35
N ILE A 61 3.38 13.35 -5.23
CA ILE A 61 3.48 12.62 -3.95
C ILE A 61 2.66 11.33 -4.01
N VAL A 62 1.47 11.36 -4.62
CA VAL A 62 0.63 10.19 -4.83
C VAL A 62 1.34 9.16 -5.70
N GLU A 63 1.87 9.55 -6.86
CA GLU A 63 2.59 8.66 -7.77
C GLU A 63 3.81 8.02 -7.09
N LYS A 64 4.62 8.80 -6.38
CA LYS A 64 5.74 8.27 -5.58
C LYS A 64 5.28 7.32 -4.47
N SER A 65 4.09 7.54 -3.91
CA SER A 65 3.51 6.66 -2.90
C SER A 65 3.07 5.33 -3.51
N LYS A 66 2.45 5.35 -4.70
CA LYS A 66 2.11 4.14 -5.48
C LYS A 66 3.36 3.32 -5.77
N GLU A 67 4.38 3.96 -6.33
CA GLU A 67 5.67 3.37 -6.64
C GLU A 67 6.34 2.74 -5.40
N LYS A 68 6.28 3.41 -4.25
CA LYS A 68 6.89 2.90 -3.01
C LYS A 68 6.15 1.70 -2.43
N ILE A 69 4.83 1.64 -2.59
CA ILE A 69 4.05 0.49 -2.18
C ILE A 69 4.32 -0.71 -3.09
N CYS A 70 4.45 -0.52 -4.41
CA CYS A 70 4.84 -1.63 -5.30
C CYS A 70 6.22 -2.19 -4.94
N GLU A 71 7.17 -1.33 -4.60
CA GLU A 71 8.51 -1.72 -4.14
C GLU A 71 8.43 -2.52 -2.82
N THR A 72 7.55 -2.09 -1.92
CA THR A 72 7.31 -2.76 -0.64
C THR A 72 6.70 -4.14 -0.85
N ASN A 73 5.71 -4.24 -1.73
CA ASN A 73 5.04 -5.48 -2.10
C ASN A 73 6.03 -6.51 -2.69
N LEU A 74 6.97 -6.09 -3.53
CA LEU A 74 8.06 -6.95 -4.03
C LEU A 74 8.91 -7.54 -2.88
N ASN A 75 9.21 -6.74 -1.85
CA ASN A 75 9.96 -7.22 -0.68
C ASN A 75 9.15 -8.21 0.17
N ILE A 76 7.85 -7.97 0.33
CA ILE A 76 6.93 -8.87 1.03
C ILE A 76 6.86 -10.21 0.29
N LEU A 77 6.59 -10.18 -1.02
CA LEU A 77 6.53 -11.38 -1.86
C LEU A 77 7.86 -12.14 -1.86
N LYS A 78 9.00 -11.45 -1.92
CA LYS A 78 10.30 -12.09 -1.77
C LYS A 78 10.42 -12.81 -0.42
N SER A 79 10.01 -12.16 0.67
CA SER A 79 10.09 -12.77 2.01
C SER A 79 9.16 -13.97 2.13
N ALA A 80 7.97 -13.92 1.51
CA ALA A 80 7.06 -15.06 1.42
C ALA A 80 7.66 -16.22 0.60
N LEU A 81 8.35 -15.92 -0.51
CA LEU A 81 9.09 -16.92 -1.28
C LEU A 81 10.24 -17.54 -0.49
N ASP A 82 10.98 -16.72 0.27
CA ASP A 82 12.06 -17.19 1.15
C ASP A 82 11.52 -18.17 2.21
N ILE A 83 10.34 -17.89 2.79
CA ILE A 83 9.65 -18.81 3.72
C ILE A 83 9.25 -20.10 2.99
N TYR A 84 8.62 -19.98 1.82
CA TYR A 84 8.15 -21.14 1.04
C TYR A 84 9.30 -22.09 0.69
N ILE A 85 10.41 -21.58 0.15
CA ILE A 85 11.54 -22.42 -0.25
C ILE A 85 12.28 -23.04 0.95
N MET A 86 12.24 -22.37 2.11
CA MET A 86 12.76 -22.94 3.35
C MET A 86 11.93 -24.13 3.85
N GLU A 87 10.62 -24.14 3.60
CA GLU A 87 9.71 -25.21 4.03
C GLU A 87 9.63 -26.36 3.00
N HIS A 88 9.58 -26.05 1.71
CA HIS A 88 9.37 -27.03 0.64
C HIS A 88 10.66 -27.48 -0.08
N ASP A 89 11.83 -26.91 0.24
CA ASP A 89 13.13 -27.13 -0.43
C ASP A 89 13.17 -26.81 -1.94
N THR A 90 12.06 -26.35 -2.51
CA THR A 90 11.90 -26.04 -3.94
C THR A 90 11.24 -24.69 -4.17
N MET A 91 11.69 -23.98 -5.20
CA MET A 91 11.08 -22.73 -5.66
C MET A 91 9.70 -23.01 -6.30
N PRO A 92 8.65 -22.24 -5.98
CA PRO A 92 7.32 -22.43 -6.58
C PRO A 92 7.36 -22.08 -8.08
N ALA A 93 6.54 -22.77 -8.87
CA ALA A 93 6.45 -22.52 -10.31
C ALA A 93 5.64 -21.25 -10.62
N SER A 94 4.71 -20.89 -9.74
CA SER A 94 3.88 -19.71 -9.88
C SER A 94 3.62 -19.02 -8.54
N LEU A 95 3.34 -17.71 -8.57
CA LEU A 95 2.90 -16.97 -7.38
C LEU A 95 1.55 -17.45 -6.82
N SER A 96 0.77 -18.20 -7.60
CA SER A 96 -0.51 -18.77 -7.15
C SER A 96 -0.33 -19.97 -6.22
N GLU A 97 0.86 -20.58 -6.20
CA GLU A 97 1.17 -21.69 -5.29
C GLU A 97 1.53 -21.21 -3.88
N LEU A 98 1.71 -19.89 -3.68
CA LEU A 98 2.07 -19.33 -2.38
C LEU A 98 0.85 -19.32 -1.44
N PRO A 99 0.93 -20.02 -0.29
CA PRO A 99 -0.09 -19.91 0.75
C PRO A 99 -0.23 -18.48 1.27
N GLU A 100 -1.46 -18.05 1.50
CA GLU A 100 -1.78 -16.72 2.06
C GLU A 100 -1.09 -16.46 3.39
N GLY A 101 -0.95 -17.49 4.23
CA GLY A 101 -0.29 -17.36 5.54
C GLY A 101 1.16 -16.87 5.45
N TYR A 102 1.90 -17.22 4.40
CA TYR A 102 3.27 -16.73 4.22
C TYR A 102 3.29 -15.24 3.82
N ILE A 103 2.31 -14.83 3.02
CA ILE A 103 2.14 -13.44 2.62
C ILE A 103 1.73 -12.59 3.83
N GLU A 104 0.81 -13.08 4.66
CA GLU A 104 0.38 -12.40 5.89
C GLU A 104 1.54 -12.26 6.89
N ASN A 105 2.30 -13.32 7.12
CA ASN A 105 3.44 -13.31 8.03
C ASN A 105 4.53 -12.35 7.55
N SER A 106 4.85 -12.35 6.25
CA SER A 106 5.83 -11.41 5.68
C SER A 106 5.35 -9.95 5.72
N TYR A 107 4.05 -9.71 5.50
CA TYR A 107 3.45 -8.39 5.58
C TYR A 107 3.46 -7.82 7.01
N THR A 108 3.01 -8.61 7.99
CA THR A 108 3.00 -8.21 9.40
C THR A 108 4.41 -7.94 9.92
N GLN A 109 5.38 -8.78 9.54
CA GLN A 109 6.79 -8.57 9.85
C GLN A 109 7.31 -7.23 9.30
N PHE A 110 6.95 -6.89 8.06
CA PHE A 110 7.33 -5.63 7.44
C PHE A 110 6.75 -4.42 8.19
N LEU A 111 5.50 -4.49 8.64
CA LEU A 111 4.85 -3.40 9.38
C LEU A 111 5.42 -3.17 10.79
N GLN A 112 5.88 -4.23 11.44
CA GLN A 112 6.50 -4.18 12.77
C GLN A 112 7.92 -3.60 12.75
N GLN A 113 8.57 -3.54 11.58
CA GLN A 113 9.93 -3.02 11.45
C GLN A 113 10.01 -1.54 11.88
N LYS A 114 10.93 -1.22 12.79
CA LYS A 114 11.19 0.16 13.26
C LYS A 114 11.71 1.02 12.09
N GLY A 115 11.23 2.27 11.98
CA GLY A 115 11.73 3.24 10.99
C GLY A 115 10.98 3.29 9.65
N THR A 116 9.89 2.53 9.48
CA THR A 116 9.08 2.45 8.24
C THR A 116 8.04 3.57 8.09
N TRP A 117 8.18 4.70 8.82
CA TRP A 117 7.20 5.79 8.83
C TRP A 117 6.87 6.35 7.44
N ARG A 118 7.84 6.36 6.52
CA ARG A 118 7.65 6.84 5.14
C ARG A 118 6.71 5.94 4.34
N ILE A 119 6.81 4.63 4.56
CA ILE A 119 5.95 3.64 3.91
C ILE A 119 4.56 3.72 4.52
N LYS A 120 4.46 3.83 5.85
CA LYS A 120 3.20 4.07 6.57
C LYS A 120 2.48 5.32 6.05
N LEU A 121 3.23 6.40 5.81
CA LEU A 121 2.72 7.61 5.18
C LEU A 121 2.25 7.37 3.75
N ALA A 122 2.99 6.60 2.93
CA ALA A 122 2.58 6.27 1.56
C ALA A 122 1.23 5.53 1.53
N TYR A 123 1.04 4.53 2.40
CA TYR A 123 -0.26 3.84 2.54
C TYR A 123 -1.37 4.81 2.96
N PHE A 124 -1.11 5.69 3.93
CA PHE A 124 -2.07 6.69 4.35
C PHE A 124 -2.48 7.63 3.20
N ILE A 125 -1.52 8.12 2.41
CA ILE A 125 -1.78 9.02 1.27
C ILE A 125 -2.64 8.33 0.21
N LEU A 126 -2.37 7.07 -0.14
CA LEU A 126 -3.23 6.34 -1.08
C LEU A 126 -4.61 6.03 -0.50
N GLY A 127 -4.71 5.85 0.83
CA GLY A 127 -5.99 5.75 1.53
C GLY A 127 -6.86 7.00 1.41
N LEU A 128 -6.27 8.18 1.18
CA LEU A 128 -7.03 9.41 0.88
C LEU A 128 -7.59 9.41 -0.55
N GLU A 129 -6.94 8.72 -1.49
CA GLU A 129 -7.40 8.56 -2.87
C GLU A 129 -8.50 7.49 -2.97
N LYS A 130 -8.35 6.37 -2.25
CA LYS A 130 -9.32 5.27 -2.20
C LYS A 130 -10.21 5.38 -0.96
N ARG A 131 -11.42 5.92 -1.11
CA ARG A 131 -12.43 5.95 -0.04
C ARG A 131 -12.63 4.52 0.49
N ASN A 132 -12.27 4.29 1.76
CA ASN A 132 -12.39 3.04 2.56
C ASN A 132 -11.10 2.30 2.93
N LEU A 133 -9.89 2.79 2.60
CA LEU A 133 -8.64 2.14 3.05
C LEU A 133 -7.98 2.92 4.18
N SER A 134 -8.51 2.79 5.40
CA SER A 134 -7.89 3.38 6.59
C SER A 134 -6.74 2.51 7.10
N TYR A 135 -5.71 3.15 7.66
CA TYR A 135 -4.45 2.58 8.19
C TYR A 135 -4.59 1.42 9.22
N ALA A 136 -5.82 1.07 9.60
CA ALA A 136 -6.13 0.03 10.60
C ALA A 136 -6.82 -1.21 10.02
N GLU A 137 -7.19 -1.23 8.74
CA GLU A 137 -7.63 -2.49 8.14
C GLU A 137 -6.39 -3.29 7.74
N PRO A 138 -6.24 -4.53 8.24
CA PRO A 138 -5.28 -5.43 7.61
C PRO A 138 -5.68 -5.50 6.13
N LEU A 139 -4.68 -5.54 5.24
CA LEU A 139 -4.91 -5.64 3.80
C LEU A 139 -5.96 -6.74 3.47
N ILE A 140 -6.08 -7.73 4.36
CA ILE A 140 -7.04 -8.83 4.43
C ILE A 140 -8.53 -8.41 4.35
N ASN A 141 -8.96 -7.29 4.95
CA ASN A 141 -10.37 -6.85 4.82
C ASN A 141 -10.67 -6.20 3.44
N ILE A 142 -9.62 -5.79 2.72
CA ILE A 142 -9.66 -5.38 1.31
C ILE A 142 -9.61 -6.63 0.40
N LEU A 143 -9.10 -7.75 0.92
CA LEU A 143 -9.05 -9.08 0.28
C LEU A 143 -10.36 -9.85 0.51
N GLY A 144 -11.51 -9.18 0.33
CA GLY A 144 -12.84 -9.72 0.60
C GLY A 144 -13.06 -11.16 0.12
N GLU A 145 -13.78 -11.91 0.96
CA GLU A 145 -14.26 -13.29 0.82
C GLU A 145 -14.15 -13.90 -0.60
N GLY A 146 -13.21 -14.85 -0.75
CA GLY A 146 -13.37 -15.96 -1.70
C GLY A 146 -12.51 -15.95 -2.97
N ASN A 147 -11.61 -14.98 -3.17
CA ASN A 147 -10.62 -15.09 -4.23
C ASN A 147 -9.27 -14.57 -3.75
N THR A 148 -8.39 -15.48 -3.37
CA THR A 148 -7.18 -15.21 -2.60
C THR A 148 -6.01 -14.80 -3.46
N ARG A 149 -6.32 -13.90 -4.38
CA ARG A 149 -5.40 -13.06 -5.11
C ARG A 149 -5.86 -11.65 -4.69
N ILE A 150 -5.04 -10.70 -4.29
CA ILE A 150 -4.10 -10.04 -5.18
C ILE A 150 -3.36 -9.01 -4.30
N ILE A 151 -2.07 -9.21 -4.02
CA ILE A 151 -1.21 -8.04 -3.78
C ILE A 151 -1.17 -7.31 -5.12
N THR A 152 -1.88 -6.19 -5.25
CA THR A 152 -1.85 -5.34 -6.45
C THR A 152 -0.78 -4.28 -6.31
N CYS A 153 -0.12 -3.94 -7.42
CA CYS A 153 0.65 -2.70 -7.48
C CYS A 153 -0.34 -1.54 -7.61
N PRO A 154 -0.33 -0.52 -6.74
CA PRO A 154 -1.23 0.63 -6.90
C PRO A 154 -1.01 1.45 -8.18
N SER A 155 0.12 1.26 -8.86
CA SER A 155 0.41 1.82 -10.19
C SER A 155 -0.17 0.98 -11.32
N ASP A 156 -0.61 -0.25 -11.05
CA ASP A 156 -1.21 -1.14 -12.03
C ASP A 156 -2.71 -0.87 -12.15
N PHE A 157 -3.14 -0.52 -13.36
CA PHE A 157 -4.52 -0.23 -13.70
C PHE A 157 -5.26 -1.43 -14.27
N THR A 158 -4.67 -2.64 -14.31
CA THR A 158 -5.45 -3.84 -14.60
C THR A 158 -6.43 -4.10 -13.44
N PRO A 159 -7.75 -4.11 -13.69
CA PRO A 159 -8.70 -4.32 -12.61
C PRO A 159 -8.60 -5.77 -12.10
N PRO A 160 -8.63 -5.98 -10.77
CA PRO A 160 -8.58 -7.30 -10.14
C PRO A 160 -9.73 -8.23 -10.61
N GLU A 161 -10.83 -7.66 -11.10
CA GLU A 161 -12.01 -8.37 -11.60
C GLU A 161 -11.75 -9.19 -12.88
N ALA A 162 -10.64 -8.96 -13.58
CA ALA A 162 -10.22 -9.73 -14.76
C ALA A 162 -9.25 -10.88 -14.46
N GLY A 163 -8.89 -11.09 -13.18
CA GLY A 163 -7.92 -12.14 -12.80
C GLY A 163 -6.46 -11.83 -13.18
N GLY A 164 -6.12 -10.55 -13.39
CA GLY A 164 -4.77 -10.10 -13.69
C GLY A 164 -3.81 -10.22 -12.51
N PHE A 165 -2.52 -10.35 -12.80
CA PHE A 165 -1.46 -10.46 -11.79
C PHE A 165 -0.52 -9.25 -11.84
N SER A 166 -0.55 -8.38 -10.83
CA SER A 166 0.40 -7.25 -10.79
C SER A 166 1.85 -7.64 -10.52
N TYR A 167 2.13 -8.92 -10.21
CA TYR A 167 3.48 -9.41 -9.97
C TYR A 167 3.65 -10.77 -10.61
N ALA A 168 4.89 -11.06 -11.01
CA ALA A 168 5.26 -12.31 -11.64
C ALA A 168 6.56 -12.88 -11.04
N VAL A 169 6.63 -14.20 -10.93
CA VAL A 169 7.85 -14.93 -10.55
C VAL A 169 8.57 -15.45 -11.78
N ASN A 170 9.90 -15.50 -11.72
CA ASN A 170 10.71 -16.03 -12.80
C ASN A 170 10.55 -17.55 -12.89
N ASN A 171 9.88 -18.01 -13.94
CA ASN A 171 9.61 -19.45 -14.14
C ASN A 171 10.88 -20.24 -14.52
N THR A 172 11.94 -19.58 -14.97
CA THR A 172 13.22 -20.27 -15.22
C THR A 172 13.89 -20.77 -13.94
N LEU A 173 13.50 -20.21 -12.79
CA LEU A 173 13.96 -20.60 -11.47
C LEU A 173 13.00 -21.60 -10.79
N ALA A 174 11.91 -21.98 -11.45
CA ALA A 174 10.95 -22.95 -10.93
C ALA A 174 11.64 -24.29 -10.60
N ASN A 175 11.21 -24.95 -9.54
CA ASN A 175 11.78 -26.22 -9.03
C ASN A 175 13.28 -26.15 -8.67
N MET A 176 13.90 -24.96 -8.63
CA MET A 176 15.25 -24.81 -8.11
C MET A 176 15.29 -25.20 -6.64
N ARG A 177 16.29 -26.00 -6.25
CA ARG A 177 16.46 -26.39 -4.85
C ARG A 177 16.98 -25.25 -3.99
N TYR A 178 16.68 -25.29 -2.69
CA TYR A 178 17.13 -24.29 -1.72
C TYR A 178 18.66 -24.05 -1.77
N ARG A 179 19.45 -25.11 -1.95
CA ARG A 179 20.92 -25.04 -2.03
C ARG A 179 21.41 -24.13 -3.16
N ASP A 180 20.78 -24.22 -4.32
CA ASP A 180 21.15 -23.45 -5.51
C ASP A 180 20.60 -22.03 -5.40
N TYR A 181 19.37 -21.88 -4.89
CA TYR A 181 18.76 -20.60 -4.58
C TYR A 181 19.62 -19.75 -3.63
N LYS A 182 20.19 -20.36 -2.59
CA LYS A 182 21.08 -19.67 -1.64
C LYS A 182 22.33 -19.10 -2.31
N ASN A 183 22.83 -19.76 -3.37
CA ASN A 183 24.01 -19.34 -4.11
C ASN A 183 23.68 -18.39 -5.27
N LEU A 184 22.40 -18.19 -5.59
CA LEU A 184 21.96 -17.29 -6.64
C LEU A 184 22.39 -15.84 -6.34
N SER A 185 22.95 -15.16 -7.34
CA SER A 185 23.36 -13.77 -7.26
C SER A 185 23.09 -13.03 -8.57
N GLY A 186 22.25 -11.99 -8.53
CA GLY A 186 22.06 -11.06 -9.65
C GLY A 186 20.90 -11.38 -10.60
N ASP A 187 20.32 -12.58 -10.51
CA ASP A 187 19.13 -12.93 -11.28
C ASP A 187 17.88 -12.28 -10.70
N ILE A 188 16.97 -11.91 -11.62
CA ILE A 188 15.68 -11.33 -11.25
C ILE A 188 14.79 -12.46 -10.78
N LEU A 189 14.29 -12.33 -9.55
CA LEU A 189 13.41 -13.30 -8.90
C LEU A 189 11.95 -12.97 -9.20
N LEU A 190 11.60 -11.70 -8.97
CA LEU A 190 10.25 -11.18 -9.10
C LEU A 190 10.27 -9.89 -9.91
N ILE A 191 9.14 -9.65 -10.56
CA ILE A 191 8.86 -8.46 -11.35
C ILE A 191 7.47 -7.95 -10.97
N GLY A 192 7.30 -6.63 -10.94
CA GLY A 192 6.01 -5.95 -10.83
C GLY A 192 5.47 -5.53 -12.19
N ASP A 193 4.18 -5.24 -12.26
CA ASP A 193 3.46 -4.86 -13.47
C ASP A 193 3.60 -5.91 -14.59
N CYS A 194 3.09 -7.10 -14.32
CA CYS A 194 2.96 -8.12 -15.36
C CYS A 194 1.47 -8.30 -15.71
N GLU A 195 1.20 -9.00 -16.80
CA GLU A 195 -0.17 -9.45 -17.11
C GLU A 195 -0.37 -10.92 -16.71
N ASN A 196 0.72 -11.59 -16.31
CA ASN A 196 0.75 -13.01 -16.00
C ASN A 196 1.43 -13.28 -14.64
N SER A 197 1.16 -14.43 -14.03
CA SER A 197 1.73 -14.80 -12.72
C SER A 197 3.21 -15.22 -12.78
N THR A 198 3.72 -15.43 -13.99
CA THR A 198 5.07 -15.91 -14.25
C THR A 198 5.62 -15.22 -15.49
N PHE A 199 6.95 -15.09 -15.54
CA PHE A 199 7.66 -14.60 -16.72
C PHE A 199 8.88 -15.49 -17.00
N THR A 200 9.28 -15.55 -18.27
CA THR A 200 10.53 -16.22 -18.70
C THR A 200 11.54 -15.25 -19.29
N ASN A 201 11.06 -14.21 -19.97
CA ASN A 201 11.86 -13.20 -20.64
C ASN A 201 11.41 -11.79 -20.26
N LEU A 202 12.33 -10.82 -20.36
CA LEU A 202 12.02 -9.41 -20.10
C LEU A 202 11.14 -8.76 -21.17
N SER A 203 10.83 -9.46 -22.26
CA SER A 203 9.87 -9.00 -23.26
C SER A 203 8.41 -9.17 -22.85
N GLU A 204 8.14 -9.95 -21.79
CA GLU A 204 6.79 -10.19 -21.24
C GLU A 204 6.42 -9.16 -20.15
N LEU A 205 7.26 -8.12 -19.99
CA LEU A 205 7.06 -7.04 -19.04
C LEU A 205 5.91 -6.13 -19.48
N SER A 206 5.20 -5.56 -18.51
CA SER A 206 4.34 -4.41 -18.74
C SER A 206 5.00 -3.18 -18.10
N GLU A 207 5.63 -2.32 -18.90
CA GLU A 207 6.23 -1.07 -18.40
C GLU A 207 5.14 -0.05 -18.05
N ARG A 208 4.56 -0.16 -16.84
CA ARG A 208 3.43 0.70 -16.40
C ARG A 208 3.83 1.83 -15.48
N HIS A 209 5.04 1.80 -14.90
CA HIS A 209 5.56 2.94 -14.18
C HIS A 209 6.14 3.95 -15.15
N ARG A 210 5.92 5.23 -14.86
CA ARG A 210 6.46 6.34 -15.65
C ARG A 210 7.23 7.29 -14.75
N HIS A 211 8.39 7.72 -15.22
CA HIS A 211 9.09 8.83 -14.60
C HIS A 211 8.34 10.13 -14.89
N ILE A 212 7.97 10.86 -13.83
CA ILE A 212 7.20 12.12 -13.90
C ILE A 212 7.77 13.12 -14.90
N PHE A 213 9.09 13.13 -15.09
CA PHE A 213 9.81 14.04 -15.99
C PHE A 213 10.59 13.34 -17.12
N ALA A 214 10.51 12.02 -17.24
CA ALA A 214 11.18 11.28 -18.31
C ALA A 214 10.17 10.50 -19.15
N ARG A 215 10.46 10.34 -20.44
CA ARG A 215 9.67 9.50 -21.36
C ARG A 215 10.13 8.03 -21.35
N GLU A 216 10.62 7.57 -20.22
CA GLU A 216 11.04 6.18 -20.04
C GLU A 216 10.01 5.53 -19.12
N ASP A 217 9.26 4.59 -19.68
CA ASP A 217 8.44 3.68 -18.91
C ASP A 217 9.35 2.56 -18.35
N TYR A 218 8.98 1.98 -17.22
CA TYR A 218 9.76 0.94 -16.55
C TYR A 218 8.87 0.02 -15.73
N SER A 219 9.43 -1.13 -15.36
CA SER A 219 8.89 -2.04 -14.36
C SER A 219 9.86 -2.15 -13.18
N GLN A 220 9.33 -2.42 -11.99
CA GLN A 220 10.14 -2.72 -10.83
C GLN A 220 10.43 -4.22 -10.75
N SER A 221 11.65 -4.57 -10.37
CA SER A 221 12.05 -5.96 -10.18
C SER A 221 12.85 -6.10 -8.90
N ILE A 222 12.87 -7.29 -8.31
CA ILE A 222 13.75 -7.59 -7.18
C ILE A 222 14.58 -8.83 -7.50
N SER A 223 15.88 -8.69 -7.27
CA SER A 223 16.80 -9.82 -7.32
C SER A 223 16.91 -10.48 -5.94
N LYS A 224 17.47 -11.70 -5.88
CA LYS A 224 17.79 -12.36 -4.61
C LYS A 224 18.60 -11.47 -3.67
N SER A 225 19.46 -10.58 -4.19
CA SER A 225 20.24 -9.62 -3.41
C SER A 225 19.39 -8.65 -2.57
N GLY A 226 18.07 -8.58 -2.81
CA GLY A 226 17.13 -7.73 -2.07
C GLY A 226 17.10 -6.28 -2.56
N ASN A 227 17.90 -5.93 -3.56
CA ASN A 227 17.80 -4.62 -4.20
C ASN A 227 16.68 -4.63 -5.22
N VAL A 228 15.76 -3.68 -5.09
CA VAL A 228 14.77 -3.40 -6.14
C VAL A 228 15.45 -2.59 -7.24
N GLU A 229 15.33 -3.06 -8.46
CA GLU A 229 15.93 -2.51 -9.67
C GLU A 229 14.84 -2.13 -10.67
N GLU A 230 15.05 -1.03 -11.38
CA GLU A 230 14.20 -0.64 -12.50
C GLU A 230 14.67 -1.39 -13.74
N VAL A 231 13.73 -2.04 -14.43
CA VAL A 231 13.97 -2.82 -15.63
C VAL A 231 13.06 -2.30 -16.73
N SER A 232 13.65 -2.14 -17.91
CA SER A 232 12.93 -1.89 -19.15
C SER A 232 13.00 -3.13 -20.04
N GLU A 233 12.01 -3.32 -20.91
CA GLU A 233 11.93 -4.27 -22.03
C GLU A 233 13.23 -4.34 -22.84
N ARG A 234 13.96 -3.22 -22.95
CA ARG A 234 15.28 -3.17 -23.62
C ARG A 234 16.40 -3.82 -22.81
N GLY A 235 16.10 -4.50 -21.70
CA GLY A 235 17.06 -5.17 -20.82
C GLY A 235 17.96 -4.23 -20.01
N ARG A 236 17.67 -2.91 -20.01
CA ARG A 236 18.43 -1.94 -19.24
C ARG A 236 18.03 -2.05 -17.77
N LYS A 237 18.90 -2.63 -16.96
CA LYS A 237 18.82 -2.58 -15.50
C LYS A 237 19.37 -1.25 -15.02
N ARG A 238 18.59 -0.49 -14.25
CA ARG A 238 19.06 0.69 -13.53
C ARG A 238 18.87 0.49 -12.03
N LYS A 239 19.96 0.64 -11.28
CA LYS A 239 19.86 0.76 -9.83
C LYS A 239 19.20 2.08 -9.51
N LYS A 240 18.12 2.00 -8.74
CA LYS A 240 17.43 3.18 -8.21
C LYS A 240 18.41 3.97 -7.34
N LYS A 241 18.80 5.17 -7.77
CA LYS A 241 19.60 6.09 -6.93
C LYS A 241 18.67 6.65 -5.85
N HIS A 242 18.46 5.90 -4.78
CA HIS A 242 17.75 6.42 -3.61
C HIS A 242 18.66 7.36 -2.81
N GLY A 243 18.31 8.64 -2.77
CA GLY A 243 18.85 9.64 -1.83
C GLY A 243 18.37 9.42 -0.38
N GLY A 244 18.20 8.17 0.06
CA GLY A 244 17.72 7.84 1.39
C GLY A 244 17.93 6.36 1.67
N LYS A 245 18.50 6.07 2.84
CA LYS A 245 18.90 4.74 3.33
C LYS A 245 18.00 3.63 2.81
N GLN A 246 18.62 2.67 2.13
CA GLN A 246 18.02 1.38 1.79
C GLN A 246 17.41 0.80 3.07
N TYR A 247 16.11 0.52 3.04
CA TYR A 247 15.53 -0.36 4.04
C TYR A 247 16.10 -1.73 3.73
N GLY A 248 17.04 -2.16 4.57
CA GLY A 248 17.85 -3.35 4.34
C GLY A 248 16.97 -4.51 3.94
N GLY A 249 17.37 -5.20 2.86
CA GLY A 249 16.71 -6.42 2.43
C GLY A 249 16.43 -7.30 3.65
N VAL A 250 15.21 -7.80 3.74
CA VAL A 250 14.77 -8.69 4.81
C VAL A 250 15.83 -9.80 4.90
N GLN A 251 16.58 -9.79 6.00
CA GLN A 251 17.45 -10.92 6.31
C GLN A 251 16.51 -12.10 6.52
N PRO A 252 16.79 -13.28 5.93
CA PRO A 252 15.98 -14.46 6.18
C PRO A 252 15.88 -14.65 7.68
N VAL A 253 14.65 -14.81 8.17
CA VAL A 253 14.37 -15.00 9.58
C VAL A 253 15.07 -16.30 9.99
N ASN A 254 16.05 -16.20 10.89
CA ASN A 254 16.45 -17.35 11.69
C ASN A 254 15.27 -17.67 12.60
N VAL A 255 14.38 -18.54 12.11
CA VAL A 255 13.37 -19.17 12.95
C VAL A 255 14.14 -20.18 13.81
N ALA A 256 14.54 -19.76 14.99
CA ALA A 256 14.98 -20.68 16.03
C ALA A 256 13.73 -21.45 16.49
N TYR A 257 13.69 -22.73 16.16
CA TYR A 257 12.74 -23.69 16.71
C TYR A 257 12.97 -23.87 18.21
#